data_AF-A0A2C8F9A7-F1
#
_entry.id   AF-A0A2C8F9A7-F1
#
_cell.length_a   1.000
_cell.length_b   1.000
_cell.length_c   1.000
_cell.angle_alpha   90.00
_cell.angle_beta   90.00
_cell.angle_gamma   90.00
#
_symmetry.space_group_name_H-M   'P 1'
#
loop_
_entity.id
_entity.type
_entity.pdbx_description
1 polymer ?
#
loop_
_entity_poly.entity_id
_entity_poly.type
_entity_poly.pdbx_seq_one_letter_code
_entity_poly.pdbx_strand_id
1 'polypeptide(L)'
;MTSTSDLIDRRERAQAEADELPRPNTWMETTLPWNESFWQKLNRKTLMRLNPHWHIEKPKDGAYPVEDVLVESEFNTDPEFNRDEKTFSAHFSEIGLTLSARSTEDGTNTALSYSIDAPKGASFTKEDAGRTMQYWLPSLREYYRLHESNSLKHRAWRFFMDKIILTMNPTQRRICGFMFKLTILECLLILILGVGWFYYGA
;
A
#
# COMPACT_ATOMS: atom_id res chain seq x y z
N MET A 1 -4.63 40.70 3.31
CA MET A 1 -6.10 40.50 3.39
C MET A 1 -6.42 39.20 2.67
N THR A 2 -6.36 38.08 3.38
CA THR A 2 -6.79 36.78 2.87
C THR A 2 -8.31 36.80 2.77
N SER A 3 -8.83 36.71 1.54
CA SER A 3 -10.25 36.80 1.26
C SER A 3 -10.99 35.65 1.94
N THR A 4 -12.13 35.95 2.58
CA THR A 4 -13.03 34.98 3.22
C THR A 4 -13.47 33.85 2.26
N SER A 5 -13.43 34.10 0.95
CA SER A 5 -13.68 33.11 -0.11
C SER A 5 -12.63 31.99 -0.18
N ASP A 6 -11.33 32.31 -0.01
CA ASP A 6 -10.24 31.31 -0.03
C ASP A 6 -10.28 30.40 1.20
N LEU A 7 -10.80 30.91 2.32
CA LEU A 7 -10.93 30.16 3.56
C LEU A 7 -12.11 29.18 3.53
N ILE A 8 -13.18 29.51 2.80
CA ILE A 8 -14.35 28.62 2.61
C ILE A 8 -14.00 27.48 1.65
N ASP A 9 -13.36 27.78 0.52
CA ASP A 9 -12.92 26.76 -0.46
C ASP A 9 -11.92 25.77 0.14
N ARG A 10 -11.00 26.24 1.00
CA ARG A 10 -10.09 25.35 1.74
C ARG A 10 -10.79 24.46 2.77
N ARG A 11 -11.82 24.96 3.45
CA ARG A 11 -12.58 24.17 4.43
C ARG A 11 -13.46 23.12 3.76
N GLU A 12 -14.12 23.48 2.66
CA GLU A 12 -14.93 22.55 1.88
C GLU A 12 -14.07 21.46 1.24
N ARG A 13 -12.88 21.79 0.70
CA ARG A 13 -11.92 20.78 0.22
C ARG A 13 -11.38 19.89 1.34
N ALA A 14 -11.04 20.45 2.50
CA ALA A 14 -10.58 19.67 3.64
C ALA A 14 -11.67 18.75 4.20
N GLN A 15 -12.94 19.18 4.16
CA GLN A 15 -14.08 18.34 4.55
C GLN A 15 -14.38 17.27 3.51
N ALA A 16 -14.31 17.57 2.22
CA ALA A 16 -14.47 16.58 1.16
C ALA A 16 -13.36 15.51 1.20
N GLU A 17 -12.10 15.91 1.39
CA GLU A 17 -10.99 14.97 1.58
C GLU A 17 -11.19 14.10 2.84
N ALA A 18 -11.71 14.67 3.94
CA ALA A 18 -11.98 13.92 5.16
C ALA A 18 -13.14 12.93 5.03
N ASP A 19 -14.16 13.25 4.23
CA ASP A 19 -15.30 12.36 3.95
C ASP A 19 -14.94 11.21 2.98
N GLU A 20 -13.91 11.39 2.13
CA GLU A 20 -13.38 10.35 1.25
C GLU A 20 -12.39 9.38 1.92
N LEU A 21 -11.88 9.70 3.11
CA LEU A 21 -10.96 8.80 3.80
C LEU A 21 -11.68 7.49 4.19
N PRO A 22 -11.01 6.33 4.03
CA PRO A 22 -11.58 5.08 4.49
C PRO A 22 -11.88 5.22 5.98
N ARG A 23 -13.09 4.81 6.40
CA ARG A 23 -13.51 4.93 7.80
C ARG A 23 -13.01 3.71 8.58
N PRO A 24 -12.53 3.90 9.83
CA PRO A 24 -12.13 2.78 10.66
C PRO A 24 -13.33 1.87 10.95
N ASN A 25 -13.05 0.58 11.10
CA ASN A 25 -14.03 -0.50 11.29
C ASN A 25 -15.02 -0.66 10.12
N THR A 26 -14.77 -0.03 8.97
CA THR A 26 -15.55 -0.25 7.75
C THR A 26 -14.87 -1.33 6.92
N TRP A 27 -15.65 -2.31 6.47
CA TRP A 27 -15.16 -3.41 5.64
C TRP A 27 -15.21 -3.01 4.17
N MET A 28 -14.07 -3.09 3.50
CA MET A 28 -13.91 -2.92 2.06
C MET A 28 -13.89 -4.31 1.41
N GLU A 29 -14.91 -4.62 0.62
CA GLU A 29 -14.96 -5.85 -0.16
C GLU A 29 -13.98 -5.79 -1.34
N THR A 30 -13.26 -6.89 -1.58
CA THR A 30 -12.22 -6.92 -2.62
C THR A 30 -12.63 -7.66 -3.88
N THR A 31 -13.75 -8.40 -3.85
CA THR A 31 -14.22 -9.34 -4.88
C THR A 31 -13.22 -10.44 -5.25
N LEU A 32 -12.25 -10.69 -4.37
CA LEU A 32 -11.22 -11.72 -4.53
C LEU A 32 -11.51 -12.90 -3.58
N PRO A 33 -11.48 -14.16 -4.05
CA PRO A 33 -11.71 -15.33 -3.21
C PRO A 33 -10.69 -15.43 -2.10
N TRP A 34 -11.06 -16.03 -0.97
CA TRP A 34 -10.16 -16.23 0.17
C TRP A 34 -9.08 -17.25 -0.15
N ASN A 35 -7.82 -16.86 0.04
CA ASN A 35 -6.64 -17.68 -0.19
C ASN A 35 -5.84 -17.79 1.10
N GLU A 36 -6.14 -18.82 1.89
CA GLU A 36 -5.48 -19.11 3.15
C GLU A 36 -3.95 -19.19 3.01
N SER A 37 -3.47 -19.81 1.93
CA SER A 37 -2.03 -20.00 1.70
C SER A 37 -1.27 -18.67 1.57
N PHE A 38 -1.93 -17.63 1.03
CA PHE A 38 -1.36 -16.29 0.96
C PHE A 38 -1.21 -15.70 2.36
N TRP A 39 -2.28 -15.68 3.16
CA TRP A 39 -2.30 -15.08 4.49
C TRP A 39 -1.33 -15.80 5.45
N GLN A 40 -1.18 -17.12 5.31
CA GLN A 40 -0.21 -17.90 6.08
C GLN A 40 1.25 -17.61 5.70
N LYS A 41 1.53 -17.33 4.42
CA LYS A 41 2.89 -17.03 3.92
C LYS A 41 3.25 -15.55 4.02
N LEU A 42 2.27 -14.67 4.22
CA LEU A 42 2.49 -13.23 4.35
C LEU A 42 3.38 -12.97 5.56
N ASN A 43 4.56 -12.39 5.35
CA ASN A 43 5.50 -12.09 6.43
C ASN A 43 5.34 -10.62 6.90
N ARG A 44 5.76 -10.33 8.13
CA ARG A 44 5.68 -9.00 8.77
C ARG A 44 6.28 -7.90 7.90
N LYS A 45 7.51 -8.13 7.45
CA LYS A 45 8.26 -7.18 6.63
C LYS A 45 7.60 -6.87 5.27
N THR A 46 7.03 -7.88 4.62
CA THR A 46 6.28 -7.73 3.37
C THR A 46 5.05 -6.89 3.63
N LEU A 47 4.25 -7.21 4.66
CA LEU A 47 3.06 -6.44 4.99
C LEU A 47 3.38 -4.96 5.20
N MET A 48 4.41 -4.66 6.00
CA MET A 48 4.85 -3.29 6.24
C MET A 48 5.29 -2.58 4.96
N ARG A 49 6.03 -3.28 4.09
CA ARG A 49 6.56 -2.73 2.81
C ARG A 49 5.51 -2.56 1.73
N LEU A 50 4.32 -3.15 1.90
CA LEU A 50 3.15 -2.89 1.05
C LEU A 50 2.59 -1.49 1.28
N ASN A 51 2.90 -0.84 2.40
CA ASN A 51 2.65 0.57 2.54
C ASN A 51 3.63 1.35 1.63
N PRO A 52 3.13 2.16 0.68
CA PRO A 52 4.00 2.87 -0.25
C PRO A 52 4.73 4.07 0.37
N HIS A 53 4.30 4.54 1.54
CA HIS A 53 4.83 5.73 2.20
C HIS A 53 5.76 5.42 3.37
N TRP A 54 5.81 4.17 3.82
CA TRP A 54 6.68 3.77 4.92
C TRP A 54 8.11 3.55 4.44
N HIS A 55 9.02 4.32 5.04
CA HIS A 55 10.44 4.02 5.02
C HIS A 55 10.75 3.10 6.19
N ILE A 56 11.23 1.90 5.91
CA ILE A 56 11.44 0.87 6.93
C ILE A 56 12.92 0.56 7.01
N GLU A 57 13.53 0.92 8.13
CA GLU A 57 14.94 0.69 8.37
C GLU A 57 15.22 -0.78 8.81
N LYS A 58 16.49 -1.09 9.06
CA LYS A 58 16.87 -2.39 9.63
C LYS A 58 16.33 -2.47 11.06
N PRO A 59 15.91 -3.67 11.51
CA PRO A 59 15.39 -3.82 12.85
C PRO A 59 16.46 -3.44 13.88
N LYS A 60 16.04 -2.66 14.87
CA LYS A 60 16.85 -2.25 16.02
C LYS A 60 16.12 -2.77 17.26
N ASP A 61 16.81 -3.58 18.06
CA ASP A 61 16.25 -4.16 19.28
C ASP A 61 14.96 -4.99 19.09
N GLY A 62 14.80 -5.60 17.92
CA GLY A 62 13.65 -6.47 17.60
C GLY A 62 12.46 -5.75 16.94
N ALA A 63 12.41 -4.43 16.99
CA ALA A 63 11.40 -3.63 16.28
C ALA A 63 11.96 -3.00 15.00
N TYR A 64 11.09 -2.75 14.03
CA TYR A 64 11.46 -2.04 12.80
C TYR A 64 11.21 -0.55 12.97
N PRO A 65 12.23 0.32 12.81
CA PRO A 65 12.03 1.76 12.73
C PRO A 65 11.28 2.08 11.44
N VAL A 66 10.21 2.85 11.56
CA VAL A 66 9.36 3.28 10.45
C VAL A 66 9.24 4.79 10.47
N GLU A 67 9.56 5.40 9.34
CA GLU A 67 9.23 6.80 9.04
C GLU A 67 8.10 6.79 8.00
N ASP A 68 6.92 7.29 8.40
CA ASP A 68 5.79 7.47 7.49
C ASP A 68 5.88 8.86 6.84
N VAL A 69 6.33 8.89 5.58
CA VAL A 69 6.53 10.12 4.82
C VAL A 69 5.21 10.84 4.51
N LEU A 70 4.06 10.17 4.61
CA LEU A 70 2.76 10.79 4.31
C LEU A 70 2.26 11.68 5.45
N VAL A 71 2.50 11.23 6.69
CA VAL A 71 2.00 11.89 7.91
C VAL A 71 3.13 12.47 8.76
N GLU A 72 4.37 12.38 8.26
CA GLU A 72 5.58 12.92 8.89
C GLU A 72 5.77 12.40 10.33
N SER A 73 5.46 11.12 10.54
CA SER A 73 5.55 10.47 11.84
C SER A 73 6.60 9.37 11.86
N GLU A 74 7.37 9.29 12.94
CA GLU A 74 8.31 8.20 13.20
C GLU A 74 7.78 7.33 14.34
N PHE A 75 7.87 6.01 14.17
CA PHE A 75 7.51 5.03 15.19
C PHE A 75 8.28 3.74 14.97
N ASN A 76 8.43 2.93 16.01
CA ASN A 76 8.91 1.58 15.88
C ASN A 76 7.72 0.61 15.83
N THR A 77 7.87 -0.48 15.08
CA THR A 77 6.82 -1.49 15.05
C THR A 77 7.35 -2.89 14.80
N ASP A 78 6.77 -3.85 15.49
CA ASP A 78 6.87 -5.27 15.16
C ASP A 78 5.44 -5.82 15.16
N PRO A 79 4.78 -5.93 13.99
CA PRO A 79 3.38 -6.25 13.96
C PRO A 79 3.11 -7.68 14.41
N GLU A 80 2.19 -7.83 15.36
CA GLU A 80 1.73 -9.11 15.84
C GLU A 80 0.67 -9.66 14.89
N PHE A 81 0.89 -10.86 14.38
CA PHE A 81 -0.01 -11.49 13.43
C PHE A 81 -0.90 -12.49 14.16
N ASN A 82 -2.21 -12.32 14.01
CA ASN A 82 -3.18 -13.34 14.35
C ASN A 82 -3.73 -13.92 13.04
N ARG A 83 -3.62 -15.24 12.89
CA ARG A 83 -4.01 -15.95 11.68
C ARG A 83 -4.91 -17.09 12.06
N ASP A 84 -6.08 -17.10 11.45
CA ASP A 84 -7.10 -18.14 11.57
C ASP A 84 -7.48 -18.61 10.16
N GLU A 85 -8.22 -19.71 10.04
CA GLU A 85 -8.61 -20.31 8.75
C GLU A 85 -9.35 -19.30 7.85
N LYS A 86 -10.15 -18.42 8.45
CA LYS A 86 -11.00 -17.45 7.75
C LYS A 86 -10.70 -15.98 8.09
N THR A 87 -9.73 -15.72 8.96
CA THR A 87 -9.41 -14.35 9.38
C THR A 87 -7.91 -14.13 9.49
N PHE A 88 -7.48 -12.91 9.21
CA PHE A 88 -6.12 -12.44 9.40
C PHE A 88 -6.18 -11.09 10.07
N SER A 89 -5.36 -10.85 11.08
CA SER A 89 -5.14 -9.51 11.61
C SER A 89 -3.67 -9.27 11.92
N ALA A 90 -3.26 -8.02 11.74
CA ALA A 90 -1.94 -7.52 12.05
C ALA A 90 -2.08 -6.31 12.97
N HIS A 91 -1.62 -6.45 14.22
CA HIS A 91 -1.69 -5.43 15.25
C HIS A 91 -0.35 -4.71 15.39
N PHE A 92 -0.38 -3.38 15.27
CA PHE A 92 0.76 -2.47 15.39
C PHE A 92 0.63 -1.72 16.71
N SER A 93 1.23 -2.26 17.77
CA SER A 93 1.04 -1.82 19.16
C SER A 93 1.41 -0.35 19.41
N GLU A 94 2.51 0.14 18.84
CA GLU A 94 3.00 1.51 19.08
C GLU A 94 2.05 2.60 18.55
N ILE A 95 1.39 2.34 17.42
CA ILE A 95 0.44 3.26 16.78
C ILE A 95 -1.03 2.89 17.02
N GLY A 96 -1.29 1.80 17.75
CA GLY A 96 -2.64 1.30 18.03
C GLY A 96 -3.43 0.87 16.78
N LEU A 97 -2.76 0.65 15.66
CA LEU A 97 -3.39 0.32 14.38
C LEU A 97 -3.57 -1.20 14.28
N THR A 98 -4.74 -1.65 13.83
CA THR A 98 -4.96 -3.06 13.50
C THR A 98 -5.50 -3.17 12.08
N LEU A 99 -4.77 -3.86 11.22
CA LEU A 99 -5.24 -4.24 9.89
C LEU A 99 -5.92 -5.60 9.99
N SER A 100 -7.09 -5.76 9.39
CA SER A 100 -7.88 -6.99 9.43
C SER A 100 -8.30 -7.42 8.03
N ALA A 101 -8.32 -8.72 7.78
CA ALA A 101 -8.88 -9.35 6.62
C ALA A 101 -9.76 -10.53 7.05
N ARG A 102 -10.90 -10.72 6.38
CA ARG A 102 -11.76 -11.89 6.63
C ARG A 102 -12.32 -12.45 5.34
N SER A 103 -12.55 -13.75 5.35
CA SER A 103 -13.38 -14.43 4.36
C SER A 103 -14.84 -14.01 4.56
N THR A 104 -15.49 -13.64 3.46
CA THR A 104 -16.93 -13.41 3.38
C THR A 104 -17.54 -14.41 2.39
N GLU A 105 -18.85 -14.66 2.51
CA GLU A 105 -19.60 -15.52 1.59
C GLU A 105 -18.96 -16.93 1.41
N ASP A 106 -18.55 -17.55 2.53
CA ASP A 106 -17.90 -18.87 2.54
C ASP A 106 -16.62 -19.00 1.69
N GLY A 107 -15.91 -17.88 1.48
CA GLY A 107 -14.60 -17.88 0.80
C GLY A 107 -14.65 -17.44 -0.65
N THR A 108 -15.82 -17.10 -1.19
CA THR A 108 -15.92 -16.47 -2.52
C THR A 108 -15.37 -15.05 -2.53
N ASN A 109 -15.34 -14.38 -1.39
CA ASN A 109 -14.88 -13.01 -1.27
C ASN A 109 -14.02 -12.79 -0.01
N THR A 110 -13.20 -11.74 -0.07
CA THR A 110 -12.31 -11.30 0.99
C THR A 110 -12.64 -9.84 1.28
N ALA A 111 -12.87 -9.52 2.55
CA ALA A 111 -13.06 -8.14 3.00
C ALA A 111 -11.85 -7.69 3.82
N LEU A 112 -11.41 -6.45 3.60
CA LEU A 112 -10.32 -5.80 4.34
C LEU A 112 -10.90 -4.69 5.22
N SER A 113 -10.35 -4.48 6.39
CA SER A 113 -10.71 -3.36 7.26
C SER A 113 -9.51 -2.95 8.10
N TYR A 114 -9.60 -1.78 8.71
CA TYR A 114 -8.64 -1.35 9.70
C TYR A 114 -9.35 -0.77 10.91
N SER A 115 -8.77 -0.92 12.08
CA SER A 115 -9.21 -0.26 13.31
C SER A 115 -8.04 0.50 13.91
N ILE A 116 -8.35 1.56 14.66
CA ILE A 116 -7.36 2.30 15.41
C ILE A 116 -7.86 2.47 16.84
N ASP A 117 -7.03 2.04 17.77
CA ASP A 117 -7.14 2.27 19.20
C ASP A 117 -5.82 2.89 19.67
N ALA A 118 -5.60 4.13 19.24
CA ALA A 118 -4.35 4.85 19.50
C ALA A 118 -4.19 5.09 21.02
N PRO A 119 -3.05 4.70 21.62
CA PRO A 119 -2.79 5.02 23.02
C PRO A 119 -2.77 6.54 23.23
N LYS A 120 -3.29 6.99 24.39
CA LYS A 120 -3.35 8.41 24.73
C LYS A 120 -1.96 9.03 24.70
N GLY A 121 -1.73 9.97 23.77
CA GLY A 121 -0.44 10.66 23.58
C GLY A 121 0.43 10.11 22.45
N ALA A 122 -0.07 9.15 21.66
CA ALA A 122 0.61 8.73 20.44
C ALA A 122 0.73 9.88 19.43
N SER A 123 1.84 9.92 18.70
CA SER A 123 2.06 10.85 17.57
C SER A 123 1.14 10.57 16.38
N PHE A 124 0.59 9.36 16.30
CA PHE A 124 -0.24 8.88 15.19
C PHE A 124 -1.73 9.06 15.50
N THR A 125 -2.41 9.95 14.76
CA THR A 125 -3.83 10.26 14.98
C THR A 125 -4.77 9.37 14.16
N LYS A 126 -6.08 9.48 14.42
CA LYS A 126 -7.11 8.74 13.68
C LYS A 126 -7.19 9.19 12.22
N GLU A 127 -6.97 10.47 11.98
CA GLU A 127 -6.91 11.10 10.66
C GLU A 127 -5.68 10.61 9.89
N ASP A 128 -4.52 10.52 10.56
CA ASP A 128 -3.30 9.95 9.98
C ASP A 128 -3.51 8.50 9.56
N ALA A 129 -4.16 7.70 10.41
CA ALA A 129 -4.54 6.32 10.07
C ALA A 129 -5.41 6.25 8.82
N GLY A 130 -6.41 7.13 8.68
CA GLY A 130 -7.25 7.20 7.49
C GLY A 130 -6.45 7.47 6.22
N ARG A 131 -5.53 8.46 6.28
CA ARG A 131 -4.63 8.80 5.16
C ARG A 131 -3.70 7.66 4.80
N THR A 132 -3.06 7.04 5.79
CA THR A 132 -2.18 5.89 5.58
C THR A 132 -2.94 4.71 4.97
N MET A 133 -4.17 4.44 5.42
CA MET A 133 -5.01 3.35 4.92
C MET A 133 -5.54 3.57 3.50
N GLN A 134 -5.76 4.82 3.11
CA GLN A 134 -6.19 5.20 1.76
C GLN A 134 -5.27 4.60 0.68
N TYR A 135 -3.97 4.52 0.96
CA TYR A 135 -2.96 3.98 0.04
C TYR A 135 -2.57 2.55 0.36
N TRP A 136 -2.55 2.17 1.64
CA TRP A 136 -2.11 0.85 2.05
C TRP A 136 -3.14 -0.24 1.73
N LEU A 137 -4.43 -0.01 1.96
CA LEU A 137 -5.47 -1.02 1.66
C LEU A 137 -5.54 -1.37 0.16
N PRO A 138 -5.53 -0.40 -0.79
CA PRO A 138 -5.45 -0.74 -2.21
C PRO A 138 -4.14 -1.44 -2.60
N SER A 139 -3.02 -1.06 -2.01
CA SER A 139 -1.72 -1.69 -2.26
C SER A 139 -1.70 -3.16 -1.80
N LEU A 140 -2.27 -3.44 -0.63
CA LEU A 140 -2.46 -4.80 -0.13
C LEU A 140 -3.40 -5.61 -1.03
N ARG A 141 -4.54 -5.03 -1.43
CA ARG A 141 -5.48 -5.67 -2.36
C ARG A 141 -4.80 -6.03 -3.68
N GLU A 142 -4.01 -5.13 -4.25
CA GLU A 142 -3.34 -5.37 -5.52
C GLU A 142 -2.26 -6.45 -5.41
N TYR A 143 -1.51 -6.45 -4.31
CA TYR A 143 -0.56 -7.52 -4.01
C TYR A 143 -1.27 -8.87 -3.81
N TYR A 144 -2.42 -8.87 -3.16
CA TYR A 144 -3.25 -10.07 -2.98
C TYR A 144 -3.76 -10.63 -4.31
N ARG A 145 -4.32 -9.76 -5.17
CA ARG A 145 -4.78 -10.09 -6.53
C ARG A 145 -3.68 -10.73 -7.39
N LEU A 146 -2.44 -10.27 -7.22
CA LEU A 146 -1.30 -10.85 -7.91
C LEU A 146 -0.99 -12.29 -7.46
N HIS A 147 -1.26 -12.62 -6.20
CA HIS A 147 -1.04 -13.94 -5.63
C HIS A 147 -2.12 -14.97 -5.98
N GLU A 148 -3.31 -14.51 -6.34
CA GLU A 148 -4.39 -15.36 -6.85
C GLU A 148 -4.14 -15.81 -8.30
N SER A 149 -3.66 -14.92 -9.16
CA SER A 149 -3.44 -15.21 -10.58
C SER A 149 -2.16 -16.03 -10.82
N ASN A 150 -2.31 -17.32 -11.16
CA ASN A 150 -1.21 -18.28 -11.33
C ASN A 150 -0.48 -18.25 -12.70
N SER A 151 -0.65 -17.20 -13.51
CA SER A 151 0.04 -17.14 -14.82
C SER A 151 1.53 -16.80 -14.69
N LEU A 152 2.36 -17.32 -15.61
CA LEU A 152 3.83 -17.14 -15.63
C LEU A 152 4.25 -15.67 -15.58
N LYS A 153 3.45 -14.78 -16.17
CA LYS A 153 3.64 -13.32 -16.10
C LYS A 153 3.56 -12.82 -14.65
N HIS A 154 2.62 -13.33 -13.86
CA HIS A 154 2.49 -12.97 -12.44
C HIS A 154 3.61 -13.57 -11.60
N ARG A 155 4.20 -14.70 -12.00
CA ARG A 155 5.36 -15.26 -11.31
C ARG A 155 6.59 -14.36 -11.45
N ALA A 156 6.84 -13.85 -12.67
CA ALA A 156 7.89 -12.85 -12.92
C ALA A 156 7.60 -11.53 -12.19
N TRP A 157 6.33 -11.08 -12.18
CA TRP A 157 5.95 -9.86 -11.47
C TRP A 157 6.01 -10.01 -9.95
N ARG A 158 5.67 -11.17 -9.37
CA ARG A 158 5.86 -11.47 -7.94
C ARG A 158 7.34 -11.40 -7.58
N PHE A 159 8.20 -11.99 -8.41
CA PHE A 159 9.65 -11.88 -8.22
C PHE A 159 10.11 -10.42 -8.29
N PHE A 160 9.66 -9.66 -9.28
CA PHE A 160 9.99 -8.24 -9.41
C PHE A 160 9.50 -7.42 -8.20
N MET A 161 8.27 -7.65 -7.74
CA MET A 161 7.71 -7.00 -6.56
C MET A 161 8.50 -7.33 -5.31
N ASP A 162 8.72 -8.62 -5.02
CA ASP A 162 9.38 -9.06 -3.80
C ASP A 162 10.87 -8.69 -3.76
N LYS A 163 11.58 -8.72 -4.90
CA LYS A 163 13.01 -8.44 -4.96
C LYS A 163 13.37 -6.97 -5.21
N ILE A 164 12.57 -6.23 -5.98
CA ILE A 164 12.93 -4.89 -6.45
C ILE A 164 12.04 -3.84 -5.80
N ILE A 165 10.72 -3.96 -5.91
CA ILE A 165 9.83 -2.93 -5.36
C ILE A 165 9.86 -2.95 -3.83
N LEU A 166 9.66 -4.11 -3.21
CA LEU A 166 9.62 -4.20 -1.75
C LEU A 166 10.97 -3.91 -1.10
N THR A 167 12.09 -4.00 -1.82
CA THR A 167 13.43 -3.66 -1.28
C THR A 167 13.78 -2.18 -1.37
N MET A 168 13.11 -1.43 -2.24
CA MET A 168 13.36 -0.01 -2.46
C MET A 168 12.59 0.88 -1.49
N ASN A 169 13.26 1.94 -1.03
CA ASN A 169 12.64 3.03 -0.27
C ASN A 169 11.62 3.81 -1.12
N PRO A 170 10.65 4.52 -0.51
CA PRO A 170 9.62 5.28 -1.25
C PRO A 170 10.21 6.22 -2.31
N THR A 171 11.29 6.92 -1.98
CA THR A 171 12.01 7.81 -2.91
C THR A 171 12.65 7.04 -4.07
N GLN A 172 13.25 5.88 -3.79
CA GLN A 172 13.83 5.01 -4.82
C GLN A 172 12.77 4.41 -5.74
N ARG A 173 11.60 4.02 -5.20
CA ARG A 173 10.46 3.56 -6.00
C ARG A 173 9.95 4.64 -6.96
N ARG A 174 9.86 5.89 -6.49
CA ARG A 174 9.48 7.04 -7.35
C ARG A 174 10.50 7.24 -8.47
N ILE A 175 11.80 7.30 -8.14
CA ILE A 175 12.88 7.49 -9.13
C ILE A 175 12.93 6.33 -10.13
N CYS A 176 12.84 5.08 -9.64
CA CYS A 176 12.82 3.89 -10.48
C CYS A 176 11.61 3.91 -11.43
N GLY A 177 10.42 4.31 -10.95
CA GLY A 177 9.24 4.48 -11.78
C GLY A 177 9.42 5.54 -12.87
N PHE A 178 10.08 6.66 -12.57
CA PHE A 178 10.41 7.68 -13.59
C PHE A 178 11.40 7.15 -14.62
N MET A 179 12.49 6.51 -14.19
CA MET A 179 13.47 5.92 -15.10
C MET A 179 12.83 4.85 -15.99
N PHE A 180 12.00 3.97 -15.44
CA PHE A 180 11.31 2.93 -16.20
C PHE A 180 10.35 3.51 -17.25
N LYS A 181 9.59 4.56 -16.90
CA LYS A 181 8.74 5.27 -17.87
C LYS A 181 9.56 5.89 -19.00
N LEU A 182 10.72 6.48 -18.68
CA LEU A 182 11.63 7.02 -19.69
C LEU A 182 12.20 5.91 -20.58
N THR A 183 12.61 4.78 -20.02
CA THR A 183 13.11 3.63 -20.79
C THR A 183 12.02 3.07 -21.72
N ILE A 184 10.77 2.97 -21.27
CA ILE A 184 9.66 2.55 -22.15
C ILE A 184 9.48 3.56 -23.30
N LEU A 185 9.48 4.85 -22.99
CA LEU A 185 9.34 5.92 -23.98
C LEU A 185 10.48 5.84 -25.02
N GLU A 186 11.70 5.60 -24.57
CA GLU A 186 12.88 5.44 -25.41
C GLU A 186 12.76 4.20 -26.31
N CYS A 187 12.37 3.04 -25.77
CA CYS A 187 12.12 1.84 -26.58
C CYS A 187 11.02 2.08 -27.63
N LEU A 188 9.98 2.82 -27.27
CA LEU A 188 8.87 3.14 -28.18
C LEU A 188 9.32 4.10 -29.30
N LEU A 189 10.15 5.09 -28.97
CA LEU A 189 10.79 5.98 -29.94
C LEU A 189 11.67 5.18 -30.92
N ILE A 190 12.51 4.28 -30.42
CA ILE A 190 13.37 3.42 -31.25
C ILE A 190 12.52 2.55 -32.18
N LEU A 191 11.40 1.99 -31.70
CA LEU A 191 10.48 1.23 -32.54
C LEU A 191 9.85 2.08 -33.64
N ILE A 192 9.38 3.29 -33.32
CA ILE A 192 8.80 4.21 -34.32
C ILE A 192 9.85 4.58 -35.37
N LEU A 193 11.07 4.92 -34.96
CA LEU A 193 12.16 5.25 -35.87
C LEU A 193 12.56 4.04 -36.73
N GLY A 194 12.62 2.85 -36.16
CA GLY A 194 12.93 1.61 -36.89
C GLY A 194 11.85 1.26 -37.93
N VAL A 195 10.58 1.38 -37.57
CA VAL A 195 9.45 1.18 -38.50
C VAL A 195 9.44 2.27 -39.57
N GLY A 196 9.64 3.54 -39.18
CA GLY A 196 9.71 4.67 -40.11
C GLY A 196 10.86 4.51 -41.12
N TRP A 197 12.03 4.09 -40.66
CA TRP A 197 13.16 3.78 -41.52
C TRP A 197 12.85 2.63 -42.49
N PHE A 198 12.22 1.56 -42.01
CA PHE A 198 11.88 0.42 -42.86
C PHE A 198 10.85 0.75 -43.95
N TYR A 199 9.87 1.60 -43.66
CA TYR A 199 8.80 1.94 -44.61
C TYR A 199 9.09 3.15 -45.50
N TYR A 200 9.88 4.13 -45.04
CA TYR A 200 10.12 5.39 -45.77
C TYR A 200 11.59 5.63 -46.11
N GLY A 201 12.51 4.84 -45.56
CA GLY A 201 13.95 4.95 -45.81
C GLY A 201 14.50 3.94 -46.83
N ALA A 202 13.70 2.96 -47.25
CA ALA A 202 13.96 2.06 -48.38
C ALA A 202 13.18 2.54 -49.62
#